data_AF-A0A812HN32-F1
#
_entry.id   AF-A0A812HN32-F1
#
_cell.length_a   1.000
_cell.length_b   1.000
_cell.length_c   1.000
_cell.angle_alpha   90.00
_cell.angle_beta   90.00
_cell.angle_gamma   90.00
#
_symmetry.space_group_name_H-M   'P 1'
#
loop_
_entity.id
_entity.type
_entity.pdbx_description
1 polymer ?
#
loop_
_entity_poly.entity_id
_entity_poly.type
_entity_poly.pdbx_seq_one_letter_code
_entity_poly.pdbx_strand_id
1 'polypeptide(L)'
;MKQTNQLRDLDVFVSDTPHYLNKHPEQKEALKSVFAHISNLQTKEQQLVSEWLKSDCYHKTCILIENSLQRSRVYEPKHEVGKAMDLANLKITQHFQKVIKVSNGLTTESKDSKIHALRIECKKLRYLLDYFSPLYDSAQHKANIKQLKHLQDCLGIFNDTSGQIAFFRFQKSQSYLEKPQRKAIKALLKAVKDQHYNSKQTIFLDLAAFRKRIETANVLALYS
;
A
#
# COMPACT_ATOMS: atom_id res chain seq x y z
N MET A 1 -0.22 12.84 -1.14
CA MET A 1 0.68 13.79 -0.46
C MET A 1 2.10 13.40 -0.81
N LYS A 2 2.74 14.08 -1.77
CA LYS A 2 4.11 13.72 -2.18
C LYS A 2 5.14 14.18 -1.14
N GLN A 3 4.82 15.24 -0.40
CA GLN A 3 5.67 15.94 0.57
C GLN A 3 6.10 15.07 1.75
N THR A 4 5.32 14.03 2.11
CA THR A 4 5.61 13.16 3.26
C THR A 4 6.16 11.80 2.85
N ASN A 5 6.28 11.52 1.55
CA ASN A 5 6.63 10.18 1.06
C ASN A 5 8.03 9.77 1.51
N GLN A 6 9.01 10.66 1.32
CA GLN A 6 10.40 10.36 1.64
C GLN A 6 10.59 10.09 3.14
N LEU A 7 10.03 10.94 4.00
CA LEU A 7 10.02 10.70 5.45
C LEU A 7 9.37 9.36 5.79
N ARG A 8 8.17 9.09 5.24
CA ARG A 8 7.45 7.84 5.51
C ARG A 8 8.26 6.61 5.10
N ASP A 9 8.88 6.64 3.94
CA ASP A 9 9.71 5.55 3.45
C ASP A 9 10.90 5.32 4.40
N LEU A 10 11.61 6.40 4.79
CA LEU A 10 12.72 6.33 5.73
C LEU A 10 12.30 5.79 7.10
N ASP A 11 11.14 6.21 7.63
CA ASP A 11 10.60 5.72 8.90
C ASP A 11 10.39 4.20 8.89
N VAL A 12 9.90 3.63 7.78
CA VAL A 12 9.74 2.17 7.64
C VAL A 12 11.09 1.46 7.77
N PHE A 13 12.13 1.97 7.10
CA PHE A 13 13.45 1.32 7.17
C PHE A 13 14.10 1.50 8.54
N VAL A 14 13.93 2.67 9.18
CA VAL A 14 14.45 2.92 10.52
C VAL A 14 13.76 2.02 11.55
N SER A 15 12.43 1.87 11.50
CA SER A 15 11.69 0.99 12.42
C SER A 15 12.13 -0.47 12.29
N ASP A 16 12.46 -0.90 11.08
CA ASP A 16 12.83 -2.29 10.77
C ASP A 16 14.34 -2.56 10.93
N THR A 17 15.12 -1.60 11.42
CA THR A 17 16.58 -1.75 11.62
C THR A 17 16.95 -3.03 12.39
N PRO A 18 16.32 -3.38 13.53
CA PRO A 18 16.67 -4.60 14.26
C PRO A 18 16.48 -5.87 13.43
N HIS A 19 15.44 -5.92 12.59
CA HIS A 19 15.19 -7.04 11.69
C HIS A 19 16.33 -7.22 10.69
N TYR A 20 16.78 -6.13 10.06
CA TYR A 20 17.87 -6.18 9.08
C TYR A 20 19.23 -6.52 9.69
N LEU A 21 19.52 -6.02 10.90
CA LEU A 21 20.76 -6.33 11.62
C LEU A 21 20.83 -7.80 12.05
N ASN A 22 19.71 -8.38 12.48
CA ASN A 22 19.66 -9.77 12.93
C ASN A 22 19.72 -10.78 11.77
N LYS A 23 19.27 -10.39 10.58
CA LYS A 23 19.26 -11.26 9.38
C LYS A 23 20.66 -11.50 8.79
N HIS A 24 21.63 -10.63 9.07
CA HIS A 24 23.00 -10.71 8.56
C HIS A 24 24.05 -10.40 9.64
N PRO A 25 24.25 -11.30 10.61
CA PRO A 25 25.16 -11.07 11.75
C PRO A 25 26.61 -10.81 11.31
N GLU A 26 27.08 -11.46 10.24
CA GLU A 26 28.43 -11.27 9.68
C GLU A 26 28.73 -9.84 9.22
N GLN A 27 27.69 -9.04 8.92
CA GLN A 27 27.81 -7.71 8.35
C GLN A 27 27.20 -6.63 9.26
N LYS A 28 26.94 -6.99 10.52
CA LYS A 28 26.21 -6.17 11.49
C LYS A 28 26.81 -4.77 11.67
N GLU A 29 28.14 -4.66 11.81
CA GLU A 29 28.80 -3.36 11.99
C GLU A 29 28.70 -2.48 10.74
N ALA A 30 28.87 -3.06 9.54
CA ALA A 30 28.69 -2.32 8.29
C ALA A 30 27.23 -1.86 8.11
N LEU A 31 26.26 -2.69 8.50
CA LEU A 31 24.84 -2.34 8.46
C LEU A 31 24.49 -1.24 9.47
N LYS A 32 25.04 -1.26 10.68
CA LYS A 32 24.86 -0.18 11.67
C LYS A 32 25.27 1.17 11.08
N SER A 33 26.41 1.23 10.38
CA SER A 33 26.87 2.45 9.70
C SER A 33 25.88 2.91 8.61
N VAL A 34 25.35 1.99 7.80
CA VAL A 34 24.33 2.30 6.78
C VAL A 34 23.05 2.85 7.41
N PHE A 35 22.52 2.18 8.43
CA PHE A 35 21.28 2.61 9.10
C PHE A 35 21.45 3.89 9.93
N ALA A 36 22.65 4.17 10.45
CA ALA A 36 22.95 5.47 11.05
C ALA A 36 22.83 6.61 10.04
N HIS A 37 23.32 6.41 8.81
CA HIS A 37 23.13 7.40 7.74
C HIS A 37 21.65 7.57 7.36
N ILE A 38 20.91 6.47 7.21
CA ILE A 38 19.46 6.50 6.92
C ILE A 38 18.71 7.25 8.03
N SER A 39 19.05 7.02 9.30
CA SER A 39 18.46 7.72 10.45
C SER A 39 18.74 9.23 10.40
N ASN A 40 19.97 9.63 10.06
CA ASN A 40 20.30 11.05 9.90
C ASN A 40 19.51 11.71 8.75
N LEU A 41 19.29 11.00 7.64
CA LEU A 41 18.40 11.47 6.57
C LEU A 41 16.95 11.59 7.04
N GLN A 42 16.46 10.59 7.79
CA GLN A 42 15.11 10.58 8.36
C GLN A 42 14.89 11.81 9.26
N THR A 43 15.85 12.16 10.11
CA THR A 43 15.74 13.33 10.99
C THR A 43 15.68 14.63 10.20
N LYS A 44 16.46 14.76 9.11
CA LYS A 44 16.41 15.93 8.21
C LYS A 44 15.06 16.05 7.51
N GLU A 45 14.56 14.95 6.95
CA GLU A 45 13.25 14.93 6.29
C GLU A 45 12.11 15.18 7.28
N GLN A 46 12.25 14.72 8.52
CA GLN A 46 11.28 15.00 9.59
C GLN A 46 11.21 16.50 9.89
N GLN A 47 12.36 17.18 9.95
CA GLN A 47 12.41 18.62 10.11
C GLN A 47 11.71 19.33 8.93
N LEU A 48 12.01 18.94 7.69
CA LEU A 48 11.38 19.52 6.49
C LEU A 48 9.85 19.35 6.49
N VAL A 49 9.36 18.14 6.84
CA VAL A 49 7.91 17.89 6.94
C VAL A 49 7.30 18.71 8.08
N SER A 50 7.98 18.83 9.23
CA SER A 50 7.51 19.64 10.36
C SER A 50 7.40 21.13 10.01
N GLU A 51 8.39 21.68 9.31
CA GLU A 51 8.38 23.06 8.80
C GLU A 51 7.25 23.25 7.78
N TRP A 52 7.06 22.29 6.86
CA TRP A 52 5.95 22.33 5.91
C TRP A 52 4.58 22.31 6.58
N LEU A 53 4.37 21.46 7.60
CA LEU A 53 3.13 21.42 8.37
C LEU A 53 2.84 22.75 9.10
N LYS A 54 3.88 23.49 9.46
CA LYS A 54 3.77 24.83 10.07
C LYS A 54 3.54 25.94 9.05
N SER A 55 3.70 25.67 7.76
CA SER A 55 3.62 26.69 6.72
C SER A 55 2.19 27.21 6.50
N ASP A 56 2.07 28.48 6.07
CA ASP A 56 0.77 29.07 5.68
C ASP A 56 0.09 28.30 4.56
N CYS A 57 0.87 27.74 3.63
CA CYS A 57 0.34 26.98 2.50
C CYS A 57 -0.44 25.74 2.99
N TYR A 58 0.13 25.01 3.97
CA TYR A 58 -0.53 23.87 4.57
C TYR A 58 -1.81 24.29 5.31
N HIS A 59 -1.72 25.31 6.17
CA HIS A 59 -2.88 25.83 6.92
C HIS A 59 -4.01 26.32 6.00
N LYS A 60 -3.70 27.05 4.93
CA LYS A 60 -4.67 27.49 3.93
C LYS A 60 -5.37 26.30 3.26
N THR A 61 -4.63 25.22 2.99
CA THR A 61 -5.21 23.99 2.44
C THR A 61 -6.17 23.34 3.44
N CYS A 62 -5.81 23.27 4.72
CA CYS A 62 -6.70 22.76 5.78
C CYS A 62 -7.99 23.58 5.89
N ILE A 63 -7.87 24.90 5.96
CA ILE A 63 -9.01 25.83 6.01
C ILE A 63 -9.91 25.66 4.77
N LEU A 64 -9.31 25.52 3.57
CA LEU A 64 -10.06 25.31 2.34
C LEU A 64 -10.88 24.01 2.39
N ILE A 65 -10.27 22.92 2.86
CA ILE A 65 -10.94 21.62 3.00
C ILE A 65 -12.06 21.71 4.03
N GLU A 66 -11.78 22.29 5.20
CA GLU A 66 -12.77 22.47 6.27
C GLU A 66 -13.97 23.29 5.79
N ASN A 67 -13.72 24.45 5.17
CA ASN A 67 -14.78 25.29 4.61
C ASN A 67 -15.57 24.55 3.52
N SER A 68 -14.93 23.72 2.72
CA SER A 68 -15.62 22.89 1.71
C SER A 68 -16.57 21.89 2.37
N LEU A 69 -16.12 21.21 3.43
CA LEU A 69 -16.93 20.25 4.19
C LEU A 69 -18.08 20.93 4.95
N GLN A 70 -17.86 22.14 5.47
CA GLN A 70 -18.93 22.91 6.11
C GLN A 70 -20.00 23.33 5.09
N ARG A 71 -19.59 23.85 3.92
CA ARG A 71 -20.52 24.19 2.83
C ARG A 71 -21.32 22.99 2.36
N SER A 72 -20.73 21.79 2.31
CA SER A 72 -21.47 20.59 1.88
C SER A 72 -22.57 20.16 2.87
N ARG A 73 -22.53 20.60 4.14
CA ARG A 73 -23.58 20.28 5.12
C ARG A 73 -24.86 21.08 4.93
N VAL A 74 -24.72 22.32 4.46
CA VAL A 74 -25.84 23.24 4.22
C VAL A 74 -26.24 23.29 2.74
N TYR A 75 -25.62 22.44 1.91
CA TYR A 75 -25.90 22.39 0.49
C TYR A 75 -27.27 21.77 0.24
N GLU A 76 -28.17 22.57 -0.34
CA GLU A 76 -29.45 22.09 -0.84
C GLU A 76 -29.28 21.49 -2.24
N PRO A 77 -29.61 20.20 -2.43
CA PRO A 77 -29.52 19.57 -3.73
C PRO A 77 -30.47 20.24 -4.73
N LYS A 78 -29.94 20.69 -5.87
CA LYS A 78 -30.74 21.20 -6.99
C LYS A 78 -31.53 20.12 -7.74
N HIS A 79 -31.24 18.85 -7.45
CA HIS A 79 -31.82 17.68 -8.09
C HIS A 79 -32.08 16.61 -7.04
N GLU A 80 -33.00 15.69 -7.35
CA GLU A 80 -33.26 14.52 -6.51
C GLU A 80 -31.98 13.71 -6.29
N VAL A 81 -31.64 13.49 -5.02
CA VAL A 81 -30.46 12.71 -4.64
C VAL A 81 -30.89 11.25 -4.53
N GLY A 82 -30.31 10.38 -5.36
CA GLY A 82 -30.57 8.94 -5.29
C GLY A 82 -30.19 8.34 -3.94
N LYS A 83 -30.67 7.12 -3.65
CA LYS A 83 -30.40 6.47 -2.36
C LYS A 83 -28.91 6.14 -2.25
N ALA A 84 -28.36 6.34 -1.05
CA ALA A 84 -26.96 6.01 -0.78
C ALA A 84 -26.62 4.54 -1.09
N MET A 85 -27.59 3.64 -0.88
CA MET A 85 -27.48 2.22 -1.21
C MET A 85 -27.27 1.98 -2.71
N ASP A 86 -28.00 2.68 -3.58
CA ASP A 86 -27.90 2.52 -5.04
C ASP A 86 -26.50 2.94 -5.53
N LEU A 87 -25.99 4.05 -4.97
CA LEU A 87 -24.63 4.51 -5.25
C LEU A 87 -23.59 3.50 -4.73
N ALA A 88 -23.78 2.95 -3.53
CA ALA A 88 -22.90 1.96 -2.93
C ALA A 88 -22.83 0.69 -3.80
N ASN A 89 -23.98 0.13 -4.14
CA ASN A 89 -24.13 -1.03 -5.03
C ASN A 89 -23.42 -0.81 -6.37
N LEU A 90 -23.70 0.32 -7.03
CA LEU A 90 -23.07 0.68 -8.29
C LEU A 90 -21.54 0.76 -8.17
N LYS A 91 -21.02 1.48 -7.17
CA LYS A 91 -19.57 1.69 -7.01
C LYS A 91 -18.84 0.42 -6.62
N ILE A 92 -19.40 -0.38 -5.72
CA ILE A 92 -18.82 -1.66 -5.30
C ILE A 92 -18.75 -2.60 -6.50
N THR A 93 -19.86 -2.78 -7.23
CA THR A 93 -19.91 -3.65 -8.42
C THR A 93 -18.90 -3.23 -9.49
N GLN A 94 -18.81 -1.93 -9.80
CA GLN A 94 -17.83 -1.40 -10.74
C GLN A 94 -16.38 -1.71 -10.33
N HIS A 95 -16.02 -1.49 -9.06
CA HIS A 95 -14.66 -1.75 -8.58
C HIS A 95 -14.35 -3.23 -8.46
N PHE A 96 -15.35 -4.04 -8.15
CA PHE A 96 -15.23 -5.49 -8.15
C PHE A 96 -14.92 -6.03 -9.55
N GLN A 97 -15.65 -5.58 -10.56
CA GLN A 97 -15.38 -5.91 -11.97
C GLN A 97 -13.98 -5.44 -12.42
N LYS A 98 -13.52 -4.27 -11.96
CA LYS A 98 -12.14 -3.81 -12.22
C LYS A 98 -11.10 -4.73 -11.61
N VAL A 99 -11.30 -5.19 -10.37
CA VAL A 99 -10.39 -6.16 -9.72
C VAL A 99 -10.34 -7.46 -10.53
N ILE A 100 -11.49 -8.00 -10.95
CA ILE A 100 -11.54 -9.19 -11.81
C ILE A 100 -10.76 -8.94 -13.10
N LYS A 101 -11.07 -7.86 -13.82
CA LYS A 101 -10.45 -7.51 -15.10
C LYS A 101 -8.93 -7.35 -14.99
N VAL A 102 -8.44 -6.66 -13.96
CA VAL A 102 -6.99 -6.46 -13.75
C VAL A 102 -6.32 -7.75 -13.31
N SER A 103 -7.02 -8.62 -12.58
CA SER A 103 -6.49 -9.92 -12.21
C SER A 103 -6.39 -10.86 -13.42
N ASN A 104 -7.33 -10.79 -14.36
CA ASN A 104 -7.39 -11.70 -15.50
C ASN A 104 -6.08 -11.71 -16.30
N GLY A 105 -5.58 -12.91 -16.59
CA GLY A 105 -4.33 -13.11 -17.33
C GLY A 105 -3.05 -12.77 -16.56
N LEU A 106 -3.12 -12.42 -15.26
CA LEU A 106 -1.92 -12.36 -14.43
C LEU A 106 -1.37 -13.78 -14.20
N THR A 107 -0.07 -13.90 -14.36
CA THR A 107 0.74 -15.11 -14.17
C THR A 107 2.02 -14.78 -13.41
N THR A 108 2.75 -15.80 -12.94
CA THR A 108 4.05 -15.63 -12.26
C THR A 108 5.07 -14.84 -13.09
N GLU A 109 4.93 -14.86 -14.42
CA GLU A 109 5.78 -14.13 -15.36
C GLU A 109 5.34 -12.67 -15.59
N SER A 110 4.21 -12.26 -15.02
CA SER A 110 3.72 -10.89 -15.15
C SER A 110 4.68 -9.89 -14.50
N LYS A 111 4.86 -8.75 -15.14
CA LYS A 111 5.65 -7.64 -14.58
C LYS A 111 5.07 -7.16 -13.25
N ASP A 112 5.93 -6.77 -12.31
CA ASP A 112 5.54 -6.30 -10.97
C ASP A 112 4.52 -5.15 -11.03
N SER A 113 4.63 -4.28 -12.05
CA SER A 113 3.70 -3.17 -12.26
C SER A 113 2.25 -3.62 -12.45
N LYS A 114 2.02 -4.79 -13.06
CA LYS A 114 0.67 -5.35 -13.21
C LYS A 114 0.11 -5.86 -11.88
N ILE A 115 0.95 -6.50 -11.06
CA ILE A 115 0.58 -6.96 -9.71
C ILE A 115 0.33 -5.76 -8.79
N HIS A 116 1.13 -4.70 -8.92
CA HIS A 116 0.91 -3.44 -8.22
C HIS A 116 -0.42 -2.77 -8.62
N ALA A 117 -0.77 -2.79 -9.92
CA ALA A 117 -2.07 -2.29 -10.38
C ALA A 117 -3.25 -3.06 -9.74
N LEU A 118 -3.14 -4.40 -9.64
CA LEU A 118 -4.13 -5.20 -8.92
C LEU A 118 -4.25 -4.76 -7.46
N ARG A 119 -3.11 -4.57 -6.77
CA ARG A 119 -3.08 -4.08 -5.38
C ARG A 119 -3.83 -2.77 -5.21
N ILE A 120 -3.64 -1.82 -6.13
CA ILE A 120 -4.35 -0.53 -6.10
C ILE A 120 -5.87 -0.74 -6.22
N GLU A 121 -6.32 -1.55 -7.17
CA GLU A 121 -7.75 -1.79 -7.36
C GLU A 121 -8.38 -2.54 -6.17
N CYS A 122 -7.66 -3.51 -5.59
CA CYS A 122 -8.09 -4.17 -4.35
C CYS A 122 -8.25 -3.16 -3.21
N LYS A 123 -7.28 -2.23 -3.02
CA LYS A 123 -7.38 -1.18 -1.99
C LYS A 123 -8.61 -0.31 -2.19
N LYS A 124 -8.86 0.15 -3.42
CA LYS A 124 -10.04 0.97 -3.74
C LYS A 124 -11.33 0.23 -3.40
N LEU A 125 -11.44 -1.04 -3.80
CA LEU A 125 -12.59 -1.88 -3.47
C LEU A 125 -12.78 -2.01 -1.96
N ARG A 126 -11.69 -2.26 -1.20
CA ARG A 126 -11.79 -2.35 0.27
C ARG A 126 -12.24 -1.05 0.90
N TYR A 127 -11.73 0.10 0.44
CA TYR A 127 -12.16 1.39 0.98
C TYR A 127 -13.65 1.62 0.75
N LEU A 128 -14.20 1.21 -0.40
CA LEU A 128 -15.63 1.28 -0.66
C LEU A 128 -16.42 0.33 0.26
N LEU A 129 -15.98 -0.90 0.42
CA LEU A 129 -16.63 -1.88 1.30
C LEU A 129 -16.62 -1.41 2.76
N ASP A 130 -15.47 -0.97 3.28
CA ASP A 130 -15.33 -0.45 4.64
C ASP A 130 -16.19 0.82 4.84
N TYR A 131 -16.21 1.73 3.87
CA TYR A 131 -16.97 2.99 3.95
C TYR A 131 -18.48 2.78 3.95
N PHE A 132 -18.99 1.93 3.06
CA PHE A 132 -20.42 1.63 2.96
C PHE A 132 -20.88 0.53 3.92
N SER A 133 -20.00 -0.01 4.77
CA SER A 133 -20.33 -1.09 5.69
C SER A 133 -21.59 -0.87 6.53
N PRO A 134 -21.89 0.36 7.03
CA PRO A 134 -23.14 0.61 7.76
C PRO A 134 -24.43 0.38 6.96
N LEU A 135 -24.37 0.36 5.62
CA LEU A 135 -25.52 0.07 4.76
C LEU A 135 -25.79 -1.44 4.60
N TYR A 136 -24.83 -2.29 4.98
CA TYR A 136 -24.91 -3.74 4.76
C TYR A 136 -24.78 -4.51 6.09
N ASP A 137 -25.89 -4.77 6.76
CA ASP A 137 -25.90 -5.69 7.92
C ASP A 137 -25.98 -7.15 7.46
N SER A 138 -24.94 -7.59 6.77
CA SER A 138 -24.87 -8.91 6.15
C SER A 138 -23.57 -9.61 6.55
N ALA A 139 -23.69 -10.86 7.02
CA ALA A 139 -22.53 -11.72 7.28
C ALA A 139 -21.69 -11.91 6.02
N GLN A 140 -22.34 -11.92 4.84
CA GLN A 140 -21.66 -12.01 3.55
C GLN A 140 -20.82 -10.76 3.26
N HIS A 141 -21.30 -9.56 3.58
CA HIS A 141 -20.51 -8.33 3.42
C HIS A 141 -19.22 -8.38 4.26
N LYS A 142 -19.32 -8.78 5.52
CA LYS A 142 -18.17 -8.95 6.42
C LYS A 142 -17.20 -10.02 5.90
N ALA A 143 -17.72 -11.12 5.36
CA ALA A 143 -16.91 -12.16 4.73
C ALA A 143 -16.15 -11.64 3.49
N ASN A 144 -16.79 -10.84 2.64
CA ASN A 144 -16.16 -10.22 1.47
C ASN A 144 -15.00 -9.31 1.86
N ILE A 145 -15.17 -8.46 2.89
CA ILE A 145 -14.10 -7.61 3.43
C ILE A 145 -12.94 -8.47 3.92
N LYS A 146 -13.22 -9.52 4.71
CA LYS A 146 -12.18 -10.39 5.27
C LYS A 146 -11.34 -11.07 4.18
N GLN A 147 -12.00 -11.57 3.14
CA GLN A 147 -11.31 -12.21 2.01
C GLN A 147 -10.44 -11.22 1.24
N LEU A 148 -10.97 -10.01 0.98
CA LEU A 148 -10.21 -8.98 0.27
C LEU A 148 -9.02 -8.48 1.10
N LYS A 149 -9.14 -8.42 2.43
CA LYS A 149 -8.02 -8.12 3.34
C LYS A 149 -6.92 -9.17 3.21
N HIS A 150 -7.26 -10.45 3.25
CA HIS A 150 -6.27 -11.53 3.08
C HIS A 150 -5.50 -11.41 1.74
N LEU A 151 -6.21 -11.21 0.62
CA LEU A 151 -5.54 -10.98 -0.67
C LEU A 151 -4.65 -9.72 -0.64
N GLN A 152 -5.11 -8.66 0.02
CA GLN A 152 -4.33 -7.42 0.16
C GLN A 152 -3.08 -7.58 1.01
N ASP A 153 -3.10 -8.43 2.04
CA ASP A 153 -1.93 -8.70 2.88
C ASP A 153 -0.84 -9.39 2.05
N CYS A 154 -1.22 -10.41 1.25
CA CYS A 154 -0.30 -11.09 0.35
C CYS A 154 0.26 -10.16 -0.74
N LEU A 155 -0.62 -9.36 -1.38
CA LEU A 155 -0.20 -8.32 -2.32
C LEU A 155 0.66 -7.23 -1.66
N GLY A 156 0.44 -6.97 -0.37
CA GLY A 156 1.21 -6.04 0.45
C GLY A 156 2.65 -6.48 0.58
N ILE A 157 2.88 -7.72 1.02
CA ILE A 157 4.23 -8.30 1.20
C ILE A 157 5.05 -8.21 -0.11
N PHE A 158 4.45 -8.54 -1.25
CA PHE A 158 5.11 -8.42 -2.54
C PHE A 158 5.46 -6.99 -2.92
N ASN A 159 4.53 -6.06 -2.67
CA ASN A 159 4.78 -4.65 -2.94
C ASN A 159 5.88 -4.09 -2.04
N ASP A 160 5.88 -4.46 -0.76
CA ASP A 160 6.85 -3.99 0.22
C ASP A 160 8.26 -4.49 -0.14
N THR A 161 8.40 -5.76 -0.54
CA THR A 161 9.68 -6.29 -1.04
C THR A 161 10.14 -5.60 -2.33
N SER A 162 9.23 -5.24 -3.24
CA SER A 162 9.58 -4.43 -4.42
C SER A 162 10.13 -3.04 -4.03
N GLY A 163 9.49 -2.38 -3.08
CA GLY A 163 9.95 -1.10 -2.50
C GLY A 163 11.31 -1.21 -1.82
N GLN A 164 11.51 -2.25 -1.00
CA GLN A 164 12.79 -2.54 -0.35
C GLN A 164 13.92 -2.77 -1.38
N ILE A 165 13.65 -3.49 -2.47
CA ILE A 165 14.63 -3.69 -3.56
C ILE A 165 15.03 -2.35 -4.18
N ALA A 166 14.05 -1.49 -4.49
CA ALA A 166 14.31 -0.17 -5.06
C ALA A 166 15.15 0.69 -4.09
N PHE A 167 14.77 0.72 -2.81
CA PHE A 167 15.48 1.45 -1.76
C PHE A 167 16.93 0.98 -1.61
N PHE A 168 17.17 -0.32 -1.45
CA PHE A 168 18.54 -0.82 -1.26
C PHE A 168 19.39 -0.70 -2.53
N ARG A 169 18.79 -0.72 -3.73
CA ARG A 169 19.51 -0.37 -4.97
C ARG A 169 19.98 1.08 -4.95
N PHE A 170 19.09 1.99 -4.55
CA PHE A 170 19.41 3.40 -4.41
C PHE A 170 20.47 3.66 -3.33
N GLN A 171 20.36 3.02 -2.17
CA GLN A 171 21.38 3.12 -1.12
C GLN A 171 22.74 2.61 -1.61
N LYS A 172 22.76 1.48 -2.31
CA LYS A 172 24.01 0.92 -2.86
C LYS A 172 24.70 1.83 -3.89
N SER A 173 23.96 2.64 -4.64
CA SER A 173 24.54 3.56 -5.62
C SER A 173 25.13 4.83 -5.01
N GLN A 174 24.95 5.06 -3.71
CA GLN A 174 25.46 6.25 -3.05
C GLN A 174 26.98 6.25 -2.94
N SER A 175 27.59 7.40 -3.25
CA SER A 175 29.05 7.57 -3.27
C SER A 175 29.70 7.47 -1.90
N TYR A 176 28.98 7.88 -0.84
CA TYR A 176 29.47 7.89 0.54
C TYR A 176 29.63 6.49 1.16
N LEU A 177 29.18 5.42 0.50
CA LEU A 177 29.33 4.06 1.01
C LEU A 177 30.65 3.41 0.59
N GLU A 178 31.37 2.88 1.58
CA GLU A 178 32.61 2.13 1.35
C GLU A 178 32.32 0.65 1.00
N LYS A 179 33.39 -0.11 0.72
CA LYS A 179 33.31 -1.51 0.28
C LYS A 179 32.53 -2.41 1.27
N PRO A 180 32.74 -2.35 2.60
CA PRO A 180 31.99 -3.19 3.55
C PRO A 180 30.49 -2.92 3.54
N GLN A 181 30.07 -1.65 3.50
CA GLN A 181 28.66 -1.25 3.45
C GLN A 181 28.01 -1.69 2.14
N ARG A 182 28.70 -1.51 1.00
CA ARG A 182 28.18 -2.00 -0.30
C ARG A 182 28.03 -3.51 -0.33
N LYS A 183 28.93 -4.27 0.32
CA LYS A 183 28.82 -5.73 0.47
C LYS A 183 27.61 -6.09 1.34
N ALA A 184 27.41 -5.37 2.45
CA ALA A 184 26.28 -5.57 3.35
C ALA A 184 24.92 -5.32 2.67
N ILE A 185 24.79 -4.21 1.93
CA ILE A 185 23.58 -3.91 1.16
C ILE A 185 23.37 -4.94 0.04
N LYS A 186 24.44 -5.47 -0.58
CA LYS A 186 24.32 -6.54 -1.58
C LYS A 186 23.73 -7.82 -0.98
N ALA A 187 24.09 -8.16 0.26
CA ALA A 187 23.51 -9.31 0.95
C ALA A 187 22.02 -9.12 1.26
N LEU A 188 21.64 -7.93 1.78
CA LEU A 188 20.23 -7.56 1.98
C LEU A 188 19.43 -7.62 0.67
N LEU A 189 19.98 -7.05 -0.41
CA LEU A 189 19.36 -7.10 -1.73
C LEU A 189 19.11 -8.53 -2.21
N LYS A 190 20.03 -9.46 -1.93
CA LYS A 190 19.82 -10.87 -2.28
C LYS A 190 18.66 -11.45 -1.48
N ALA A 191 18.68 -11.29 -0.15
CA ALA A 191 17.64 -11.82 0.72
C ALA A 191 16.23 -11.26 0.38
N VAL A 192 16.13 -9.97 0.10
CA VAL A 192 14.85 -9.34 -0.28
C VAL A 192 14.39 -9.81 -1.67
N LYS A 193 15.30 -10.00 -2.62
CA LYS A 193 14.95 -10.56 -3.95
C LYS A 193 14.41 -11.98 -3.85
N ASP A 194 15.02 -12.81 -3.02
CA ASP A 194 14.56 -14.18 -2.78
C ASP A 194 13.15 -14.16 -2.15
N GLN A 195 12.93 -13.30 -1.15
CA GLN A 195 11.61 -13.09 -0.55
C GLN A 195 10.59 -12.55 -1.56
N HIS A 196 10.99 -11.62 -2.43
CA HIS A 196 10.14 -11.06 -3.46
C HIS A 196 9.67 -12.13 -4.44
N TYR A 197 10.59 -12.98 -4.91
CA TYR A 197 10.27 -14.12 -5.76
C TYR A 197 9.29 -15.08 -5.09
N ASN A 198 9.54 -15.45 -3.83
CA ASN A 198 8.65 -16.33 -3.08
C ASN A 198 7.25 -15.72 -2.88
N SER A 199 7.18 -14.45 -2.49
CA SER A 199 5.91 -13.75 -2.31
C SER A 199 5.07 -13.69 -3.59
N LYS A 200 5.75 -13.57 -4.75
CA LYS A 200 5.10 -13.60 -6.05
C LYS A 200 4.42 -14.93 -6.31
N GLN A 201 5.06 -16.05 -5.97
CA GLN A 201 4.46 -17.39 -6.11
C GLN A 201 3.22 -17.55 -5.23
N THR A 202 3.32 -17.13 -3.96
CA THR A 202 2.20 -17.21 -3.01
C THR A 202 0.98 -16.42 -3.46
N ILE A 203 1.17 -15.21 -4.00
CA ILE A 203 0.06 -14.37 -4.51
C ILE A 203 -0.79 -15.12 -5.53
N PHE A 204 -0.21 -15.92 -6.42
CA PHE A 204 -0.99 -16.59 -7.46
C PHE A 204 -1.86 -17.72 -6.90
N LEU A 205 -1.43 -18.38 -5.83
CA LEU A 205 -2.26 -19.35 -5.10
C LEU A 205 -3.45 -18.64 -4.45
N ASP A 206 -3.20 -17.53 -3.76
CA ASP A 206 -4.26 -16.76 -3.08
C ASP A 206 -5.21 -16.09 -4.07
N LEU A 207 -4.69 -15.62 -5.20
CA LEU A 207 -5.50 -15.02 -6.25
C LEU A 207 -6.41 -16.05 -6.92
N ALA A 208 -5.94 -17.28 -7.14
CA ALA A 208 -6.76 -18.37 -7.64
C ALA A 208 -7.87 -18.75 -6.65
N ALA A 209 -7.53 -18.84 -5.36
CA ALA A 209 -8.51 -19.10 -4.29
C ALA A 209 -9.55 -17.98 -4.19
N PHE A 210 -9.12 -16.72 -4.32
CA PHE A 210 -10.00 -15.56 -4.34
C PHE A 210 -10.97 -15.60 -5.52
N ARG A 211 -10.50 -15.84 -6.75
CA ARG A 211 -11.36 -15.96 -7.93
C ARG A 211 -12.39 -17.07 -7.80
N LYS A 212 -11.96 -18.26 -7.39
CA LYS A 212 -12.87 -19.39 -7.18
C LYS A 212 -13.99 -19.03 -6.20
N ARG A 213 -13.67 -18.36 -5.10
CA ARG A 213 -14.67 -17.91 -4.12
C ARG A 213 -15.63 -16.87 -4.69
N ILE A 214 -15.13 -15.93 -5.49
CA ILE A 214 -15.98 -14.93 -6.16
C ILE A 214 -17.04 -15.61 -7.01
N GLU A 215 -16.63 -16.59 -7.83
CA GLU A 215 -17.51 -17.32 -8.74
C GLU A 215 -18.52 -18.17 -7.96
N THR A 216 -18.09 -18.83 -6.89
CA THR A 216 -18.96 -19.77 -6.14
C THR A 216 -19.94 -19.06 -5.20
N ALA A 217 -19.54 -17.93 -4.58
CA ALA A 217 -20.32 -17.26 -3.55
C ALA A 217 -21.30 -16.20 -4.08
N ASN A 218 -21.43 -16.06 -5.41
CA ASN A 218 -22.22 -15.02 -6.08
C ASN A 218 -22.07 -13.65 -5.41
N VAL A 219 -20.81 -13.25 -5.16
CA VAL A 219 -20.47 -12.10 -4.31
C VAL A 219 -21.15 -10.80 -4.75
N LEU A 220 -21.40 -10.67 -6.05
CA LEU A 220 -22.06 -9.51 -6.65
C LEU A 220 -23.56 -9.44 -6.39
N ALA A 221 -24.24 -10.55 -6.09
CA ALA A 221 -25.68 -10.53 -5.83
C ALA A 221 -26.05 -9.72 -4.58
N LEU A 222 -25.14 -9.58 -3.63
CA LEU A 222 -25.34 -8.71 -2.45
C LEU A 222 -25.34 -7.22 -2.81
N TYR A 223 -24.70 -6.84 -3.92
CA TYR A 223 -24.49 -5.47 -4.36
C TYR A 223 -25.25 -5.16 -5.66
N SER A 224 -26.22 -6.01 -6.00
CA SER A 224 -27.10 -5.87 -7.17
C SER A 224 -28.39 -5.16 -6.80
#